data_AF-A0A1H9U0S8-F1
#
_entry.id   AF-A0A1H9U0S8-F1
#
_cell.length_a   1.000
_cell.length_b   1.000
_cell.length_c   1.000
_cell.angle_alpha   90.00
_cell.angle_beta   90.00
_cell.angle_gamma   90.00
#
_symmetry.space_group_name_H-M   'P 1'
#
loop_
_entity.id
_entity.type
_entity.pdbx_description
1 polymer ?
#
loop_
_entity_poly.entity_id
_entity_poly.type
_entity_poly.pdbx_seq_one_letter_code
_entity_poly.pdbx_strand_id
1 'polypeptide(L)' 'MYLRLIVERERMIQELQAMHFYEFEGRPLEKLGYNQLKRAYVRLPELKELEA' A
#
# COMPACT_ATOMS: atom_id res chain seq x y z
N MET A 1 6.32 -2.63 20.69
CA MET A 1 5.76 -1.40 20.09
C MET A 1 6.22 -1.22 18.63
N TYR A 2 7.53 -1.29 18.33
CA TYR A 2 8.06 -1.20 16.95
C TYR A 2 7.70 -2.38 16.03
N LEU A 3 7.64 -3.61 16.56
CA LEU A 3 7.27 -4.81 15.79
C LEU A 3 5.87 -4.72 15.15
N ARG A 4 4.92 -4.05 15.82
CA ARG A 4 3.54 -3.93 15.33
C ARG A 4 3.45 -3.05 14.08
N LEU A 5 4.22 -1.97 14.02
CA LEU A 5 4.29 -1.06 12.88
C LEU A 5 4.94 -1.73 11.65
N ILE A 6 5.94 -2.58 11.87
CA ILE A 6 6.60 -3.34 10.79
C ILE A 6 5.63 -4.36 10.21
N VAL A 7 4.94 -5.12 11.07
CA VAL A 7 3.94 -6.12 10.64
C VAL A 7 2.78 -5.47 9.88
N GLU A 8 2.27 -4.33 10.34
CA GLU A 8 1.23 -3.58 9.61
C GLU A 8 1.70 -3.10 8.24
N ARG A 9 2.96 -2.65 8.13
CA ARG A 9 3.54 -2.22 6.86
C ARG A 9 3.62 -3.36 5.85
N GLU A 10 4.17 -4.50 6.28
CA GLU A 10 4.30 -5.68 5.42
C GLU A 10 2.93 -6.18 4.95
N ARG A 11 1.93 -6.16 5.84
CA ARG A 11 0.56 -6.50 5.49
C ARG A 11 -0.03 -5.56 4.43
N MET A 12 0.17 -4.25 4.55
CA MET A 12 -0.29 -3.29 3.53
C MET A 12 0.36 -3.55 2.17
N ILE A 13 1.67 -3.85 2.14
CA ILE A 13 2.38 -4.19 0.90
C ILE A 13 1.80 -5.45 0.26
N GLN A 14 1.57 -6.50 1.05
CA GLN A 14 0.98 -7.75 0.54
C GLN A 14 -0.43 -7.55 -0.01
N GLU A 15 -1.27 -6.80 0.68
CA GLU A 15 -2.64 -6.52 0.22
C GLU A 15 -2.65 -5.68 -1.08
N LEU A 16 -1.75 -4.70 -1.20
CA LEU A 16 -1.56 -3.93 -2.43
C LEU A 16 -1.08 -4.82 -3.59
N GLN A 17 -0.07 -5.65 -3.35
CA GLN A 17 0.47 -6.57 -4.37
C GLN A 17 -0.56 -7.62 -4.81
N ALA A 18 -1.42 -8.09 -3.90
CA ALA A 18 -2.52 -9.00 -4.21
C ALA A 18 -3.57 -8.36 -5.14
N MET A 19 -3.66 -7.03 -5.16
CA MET A 19 -4.50 -6.26 -6.07
C MET A 19 -3.76 -5.81 -7.33
N HIS A 20 -2.61 -6.44 -7.65
CA HIS A 20 -1.74 -6.09 -8.78
C HIS A 20 -1.17 -4.66 -8.73
N PHE A 21 -1.13 -4.06 -7.54
CA PHE A 21 -0.54 -2.74 -7.33
C PHE A 21 0.89 -2.88 -6.81
N TYR A 22 1.87 -2.48 -7.62
CA TYR A 22 3.29 -2.65 -7.31
C TYR A 22 4.04 -1.33 -7.08
N GLU A 23 3.47 -0.20 -7.53
CA GLU A 23 4.12 1.11 -7.47
C GLU A 23 3.11 2.21 -7.11
N PHE A 24 3.53 3.15 -6.27
CA PHE A 24 2.77 4.37 -5.95
C PHE A 24 3.65 5.60 -6.25
N GLU A 25 3.11 6.59 -6.96
CA GLU A 25 3.86 7.81 -7.34
C GLU A 25 5.20 7.50 -8.06
N GLY A 26 5.23 6.47 -8.90
CA GLY A 26 6.43 6.04 -9.65
C GLY A 26 7.53 5.41 -8.78
N ARG A 27 7.19 4.97 -7.55
CA ARG A 27 8.11 4.27 -6.65
C ARG A 27 7.52 2.93 -6.21
N PRO A 28 8.36 1.88 -6.10
CA PRO A 28 7.91 0.57 -5.65
C PRO A 28 7.50 0.61 -4.17
N LEU A 29 6.46 -0.16 -3.82
CA LEU A 29 5.85 -0.15 -2.48
C LEU A 29 6.84 -0.45 -1.36
N GLU A 30 7.84 -1.30 -1.63
CA GLU A 30 8.88 -1.69 -0.68
C GLU A 30 9.80 -0.53 -0.31
N LYS A 31 9.89 0.50 -1.17
CA LYS A 31 10.68 1.72 -0.92
C LYS A 31 9.87 2.85 -0.29
N LEU A 32 8.56 2.66 -0.10
CA LEU A 32 7.69 3.65 0.51
C LEU A 32 7.76 3.59 2.04
N GLY A 33 7.71 4.78 2.65
CA GLY A 33 7.50 4.91 4.09
C GLY A 33 6.07 4.58 4.49
N TYR A 34 5.84 4.30 5.77
CA TYR A 34 4.52 3.93 6.32
C TYR A 34 3.41 4.93 5.92
N ASN A 35 3.67 6.24 5.99
CA ASN A 35 2.68 7.27 5.63
C ASN A 35 2.38 7.33 4.12
N GLN A 36 3.30 6.91 3.26
CA GLN A 36 3.07 6.82 1.82
C GLN A 36 2.27 5.57 1.49
N LEU A 37 2.62 4.43 2.09
CA LEU A 37 1.85 3.18 1.99
C LEU A 37 0.43 3.37 2.48
N LYS A 38 0.24 4.03 3.62
CA LYS A 38 -1.10 4.35 4.14
C LYS A 38 -1.91 5.21 3.18
N ARG A 39 -1.29 6.16 2.48
CA ARG A 39 -1.98 6.97 1.45
C ARG A 39 -2.34 6.14 0.22
N ALA A 40 -1.44 5.28 -0.25
CA ALA A 40 -1.73 4.33 -1.33
C ALA A 40 -2.88 3.41 -0.95
N TYR A 41 -2.87 2.91 0.29
CA TYR A 41 -3.87 2.00 0.83
C TYR A 41 -5.25 2.64 1.02
N VAL A 42 -5.31 3.91 1.44
CA VAL A 42 -6.59 4.64 1.60
C VAL A 42 -7.18 5.06 0.24
N ARG A 43 -6.35 5.34 -0.77
CA ARG A 43 -6.82 5.67 -2.13
C ARG A 43 -7.24 4.46 -2.96
N LEU A 44 -6.88 3.23 -2.55
CA LEU A 44 -7.28 2.00 -3.24
C LEU A 44 -8.79 1.83 -3.48
N PRO A 45 -9.68 2.03 -2.48
CA PRO A 45 -11.12 1.92 -2.72
C PRO A 45 -11.63 2.88 -3.81
N GLU A 46 -11.04 4.07 -3.94
CA GLU A 46 -11.40 5.06 -4.96
C GLU A 46 -10.94 4.63 -6.37
N LEU A 47 -9.83 3.90 -6.48
CA LEU A 47 -9.34 3.38 -7.76
C LEU A 47 -10.11 2.13 -8.21
N LYS A 48 -10.61 1.32 -7.27
CA LYS A 48 -11.39 0.11 -7.54
C LYS A 48 -12.75 0.39 -8.19
N GLU A 49 -13.34 1.54 -7.90
CA GLU A 49 -14.62 1.95 -8.49
C GLU A 49 -14.48 2.54 -9.89
N LEU A 50 -13.26 2.95 -10.29
CA LEU A 50 -13.01 3.54 -11.62
C LEU A 50 -12.66 2.50 -12.69
N GLU A 51 -12.45 1.24 -12.29
CA GLU A 51 -12.19 0.12 -13.22
C GLU A 51 -13.44 -0.75 -13.49
N ALA A 52 -14.60 -0.39 -12.91
CA ALA A 52 -15.91 -1.00 -13.14
C ALA A 52 -16.77 -0.18 -14.12
#